data_AF-A0A7X1NVR2-F1
#
_entry.id   AF-A0A7X1NVR2-F1
#
_cell.length_a   1.000
_cell.length_b   1.000
_cell.length_c   1.000
_cell.angle_alpha   90.00
_cell.angle_beta   90.00
_cell.angle_gamma   90.00
#
_symmetry.space_group_name_H-M   'P 1'
#
loop_
_entity.id
_entity.type
_entity.pdbx_description
1 polymer ?
#
loop_
_entity_poly.entity_id
_entity_poly.type
_entity_poly.pdbx_seq_one_letter_code
_entity_poly.pdbx_strand_id
1 'polypeptide(L)'
;MTETAPPLSAPEAGEFLRRKLRERGLTQAQLAARAGIPDPGYLSHLLKGRVNVAGSKYLRAIAGVLGLTAGELRRINPALVVEEVALPALPSPDIPEGLREAGERYAAVDPLIAHPKVQAALAQAGNFYGRGPQTAPEWFRYFTSVREWIEVDP
;
A
#
# COMPACT_ATOMS: atom_id res chain seq x y z
N MET A 1 -14.49 -22.25 -1.70
CA MET A 1 -13.79 -22.98 -0.61
C MET A 1 -12.53 -22.19 -0.29
N THR A 2 -12.57 -21.31 0.70
CA THR A 2 -11.38 -20.56 1.15
C THR A 2 -10.61 -21.45 2.11
N GLU A 3 -9.66 -22.20 1.58
CA GLU A 3 -8.74 -23.01 2.37
C GLU A 3 -7.77 -22.08 3.11
N THR A 4 -8.12 -21.70 4.34
CA THR A 4 -7.22 -20.97 5.24
C THR A 4 -6.06 -21.89 5.57
N ALA A 5 -4.90 -21.69 4.93
CA ALA A 5 -3.70 -22.45 5.21
C ALA A 5 -3.40 -22.46 6.72
N PRO A 6 -2.93 -23.60 7.27
CA PRO A 6 -2.72 -23.74 8.70
C PRO A 6 -1.72 -22.69 9.24
N PRO A 7 -1.88 -22.28 10.51
CA PRO A 7 -0.96 -21.35 11.16
C PRO A 7 0.45 -21.97 11.23
N LEU A 8 1.46 -21.13 11.00
CA LEU A 8 2.87 -21.53 11.04
C LEU A 8 3.30 -21.77 12.49
N SER A 9 4.07 -22.82 12.71
CA SER A 9 4.80 -23.00 13.96
C SER A 9 5.89 -21.92 14.14
N ALA A 10 6.40 -21.73 15.35
CA ALA A 10 7.48 -20.78 15.63
C ALA A 10 8.73 -20.94 14.71
N PRO A 11 9.26 -22.15 14.46
CA PRO A 11 10.37 -22.32 13.52
C PRO A 11 9.99 -22.00 12.07
N GLU A 12 8.79 -22.38 11.63
CA GLU A 12 8.32 -22.07 10.27
C GLU A 12 8.11 -20.56 10.06
N ALA A 13 7.58 -19.87 11.07
CA ALA A 13 7.44 -18.42 11.06
C ALA A 13 8.81 -17.73 11.02
N GLY A 14 9.80 -18.23 11.78
CA GLY A 14 11.18 -17.73 11.74
C GLY A 14 11.82 -17.86 10.36
N GLU A 15 11.71 -19.04 9.74
CA GLU A 15 12.21 -19.28 8.37
C GLU A 15 11.46 -18.45 7.33
N PHE A 16 10.14 -18.31 7.48
CA PHE A 16 9.34 -17.46 6.62
C PHE A 16 9.83 -16.00 6.63
N LEU A 17 10.07 -15.44 7.83
CA LEU A 17 10.63 -14.09 7.97
C LEU A 17 12.03 -13.97 7.36
N ARG A 18 12.88 -14.99 7.51
CA ARG A 18 14.22 -15.01 6.87
C ARG A 18 14.13 -14.99 5.36
N ARG A 19 13.19 -15.75 4.78
CA ARG A 19 12.98 -15.75 3.33
C ARG A 19 12.56 -14.36 2.86
N LYS A 20 11.60 -13.73 3.53
CA LYS A 20 11.16 -12.36 3.24
C LYS A 20 12.28 -11.34 3.37
N LEU A 21 13.13 -11.48 4.39
CA LEU A 21 14.31 -10.65 4.57
C LEU A 21 15.26 -10.74 3.36
N ARG A 22 15.53 -11.96 2.87
CA ARG A 22 16.36 -12.21 1.68
C ARG A 22 15.74 -11.66 0.40
N GLU A 23 14.43 -11.85 0.19
CA GLU A 23 13.68 -11.31 -0.95
C GLU A 23 13.76 -9.77 -1.01
N ARG A 24 13.84 -9.12 0.15
CA ARG A 24 13.97 -7.65 0.27
C ARG A 24 15.42 -7.16 0.22
N GLY A 25 16.40 -8.06 0.14
CA GLY A 25 17.82 -7.70 0.18
C GLY A 25 18.27 -7.05 1.50
N LEU A 26 17.58 -7.34 2.61
CA LEU A 26 17.86 -6.75 3.91
C LEU A 26 18.75 -7.65 4.76
N THR A 27 19.60 -7.05 5.59
CA THR A 27 20.32 -7.77 6.67
C THR A 27 19.50 -7.79 7.96
N GLN A 28 19.83 -8.69 8.87
CA GLN A 28 19.17 -8.72 10.19
C GLN A 28 19.40 -7.42 10.96
N ALA A 29 20.58 -6.82 10.86
CA ALA A 29 20.88 -5.53 11.48
C ALA A 29 20.01 -4.39 10.92
N GLN A 30 19.81 -4.36 9.59
CA GLN A 30 18.91 -3.39 8.95
C GLN A 30 17.45 -3.59 9.35
N LEU A 31 16.99 -4.85 9.45
CA LEU A 31 15.65 -5.14 9.96
C LEU A 31 15.51 -4.69 11.41
N ALA A 32 16.47 -5.00 12.28
CA ALA A 32 16.44 -4.59 13.68
C ALA A 32 16.36 -3.07 13.82
N ALA A 33 17.22 -2.34 13.09
CA ALA A 33 17.21 -0.88 13.08
C ALA A 33 15.88 -0.30 12.60
N ARG A 34 15.34 -0.79 11.47
CA ARG A 34 14.08 -0.29 10.89
C ARG A 34 12.84 -0.69 11.69
N ALA A 35 12.86 -1.84 12.36
CA ALA A 35 11.78 -2.31 13.21
C ALA A 35 11.89 -1.81 14.66
N GLY A 36 12.91 -1.00 14.99
CA GLY A 36 13.12 -0.45 16.33
C GLY A 36 13.43 -1.53 17.38
N ILE A 37 14.09 -2.63 16.98
CA ILE A 37 14.48 -3.73 17.87
C ILE A 37 15.86 -3.39 18.45
N PRO A 38 15.96 -3.11 19.76
CA PRO A 38 17.23 -2.69 20.37
C PRO A 38 18.20 -3.86 20.58
N ASP A 39 17.70 -5.10 20.66
CA ASP A 39 18.53 -6.30 20.88
C ASP A 39 18.62 -7.17 19.60
N PRO A 40 19.80 -7.23 18.95
CA PRO A 40 20.04 -8.11 17.81
C PRO A 40 19.92 -9.61 18.15
N GLY A 41 20.21 -9.99 19.39
CA GLY A 41 20.08 -11.37 19.86
C GLY A 41 18.63 -11.85 19.87
N TYR A 42 17.72 -10.98 20.32
CA TYR A 42 16.28 -11.21 20.27
C TYR A 42 15.77 -11.44 18.84
N LEU A 43 16.19 -10.62 17.86
CA LEU A 43 15.82 -10.83 16.46
C LEU A 43 16.37 -12.16 15.92
N SER A 44 17.61 -12.51 16.26
CA SER A 44 18.20 -13.80 15.87
C SER A 44 17.40 -14.99 16.44
N HIS A 45 16.93 -14.90 17.68
CA HIS A 45 16.10 -15.92 18.31
C HIS A 45 14.71 -16.04 17.68
N LEU A 46 14.09 -14.93 17.30
CA LEU A 46 12.85 -14.92 16.53
C LEU A 46 13.03 -15.62 15.17
N LEU A 47 14.07 -15.25 14.42
CA LEU A 47 14.32 -15.82 13.10
C LEU A 47 14.73 -17.30 13.15
N LYS A 48 15.25 -17.78 14.28
CA LYS A 48 15.55 -19.20 14.53
C LYS A 48 14.34 -19.98 15.07
N GLY A 49 13.22 -19.33 15.34
CA GLY A 49 12.05 -19.92 15.99
C GLY A 49 12.26 -20.32 17.45
N ARG A 50 13.33 -19.86 18.10
CA ARG A 50 13.57 -20.07 19.54
C ARG A 50 12.64 -19.22 20.40
N VAL A 51 12.19 -18.10 19.86
CA VAL A 51 11.16 -17.25 20.45
C VAL A 51 9.95 -17.27 19.52
N ASN A 52 8.75 -17.38 20.11
CA ASN A 52 7.52 -17.35 19.33
C ASN A 52 7.32 -15.97 18.70
N VAL A 53 7.39 -15.93 17.37
CA VAL A 53 7.19 -14.73 16.56
C VAL A 53 5.78 -14.16 16.72
N ALA A 54 4.77 -15.03 16.86
CA ALA A 54 3.37 -14.63 16.99
C ALA A 54 3.12 -13.72 18.21
N GLY A 55 3.79 -14.02 19.33
CA GLY A 55 3.69 -13.28 20.58
C GLY A 55 4.66 -12.09 20.69
N SER A 56 5.45 -11.80 19.65
CA SER A 56 6.40 -10.70 19.69
C SER A 56 5.68 -9.36 19.56
N LYS A 57 5.95 -8.43 20.49
CA LYS A 57 5.50 -7.03 20.38
C LYS A 57 6.06 -6.33 19.12
N TYR A 58 7.13 -6.85 18.55
CA TYR A 58 7.75 -6.32 17.33
C TYR A 58 7.20 -6.94 16.05
N LEU A 59 6.27 -7.89 16.13
CA LEU A 59 5.71 -8.57 14.94
C LEU A 59 5.16 -7.55 13.93
N ARG A 60 4.38 -6.56 14.39
CA ARG A 60 3.82 -5.52 13.50
C ARG A 60 4.91 -4.67 12.84
N ALA A 61 5.94 -4.28 13.59
CA ALA A 61 7.06 -3.50 13.06
C ALA A 61 7.87 -4.29 12.03
N ILE A 62 8.20 -5.55 12.34
CA ILE A 62 8.87 -6.48 11.42
C ILE A 62 8.05 -6.66 10.15
N ALA A 63 6.74 -6.85 10.30
CA ALA A 63 5.83 -7.04 9.18
C ALA A 63 5.76 -5.81 8.28
N GLY A 64 5.74 -4.60 8.84
CA GLY A 64 5.80 -3.35 8.08
C GLY A 64 7.10 -3.23 7.27
N VAL A 65 8.26 -3.52 7.88
CA VAL A 65 9.55 -3.45 7.19
C VAL A 65 9.68 -4.49 6.07
N LEU A 66 9.14 -5.70 6.28
CA LEU A 66 9.16 -6.78 5.29
C LEU A 66 8.03 -6.69 4.26
N GLY A 67 7.07 -5.80 4.48
CA GLY A 67 5.86 -5.64 3.67
C GLY A 67 5.04 -6.92 3.63
N LEU A 68 4.76 -7.52 4.80
CA LEU A 68 3.90 -8.70 4.90
C LEU A 68 2.44 -8.29 4.71
N THR A 69 1.71 -9.13 3.98
CA THR A 69 0.26 -8.98 3.79
C THR A 69 -0.52 -9.41 5.03
N ALA A 70 -1.78 -8.98 5.14
CA ALA A 70 -2.67 -9.40 6.21
C ALA A 70 -2.87 -10.93 6.25
N GLY A 71 -2.90 -11.59 5.09
CA GLY A 71 -2.97 -13.05 4.99
C GLY A 71 -1.73 -13.73 5.56
N GLU A 72 -0.53 -13.23 5.25
CA GLU A 72 0.73 -13.75 5.79
C GLU A 72 0.84 -13.51 7.31
N LEU A 73 0.39 -12.36 7.79
CA LEU A 73 0.34 -12.05 9.23
C LEU A 73 -0.59 -12.99 9.98
N ARG A 74 -1.78 -13.29 9.43
CA ARG A 74 -2.72 -14.25 10.02
C ARG A 74 -2.15 -15.67 10.07
N ARG A 75 -1.30 -16.04 9.12
CA ARG A 75 -0.58 -17.33 9.16
C ARG A 75 0.46 -17.39 10.29
N ILE A 76 1.11 -16.27 10.62
CA ILE A 76 2.08 -16.19 11.71
C ILE A 76 1.37 -16.10 13.07
N ASN A 77 0.34 -15.26 13.17
CA ASN A 77 -0.46 -15.10 14.37
C ASN A 77 -1.95 -15.03 13.99
N PRO A 78 -2.69 -16.14 14.10
CA PRO A 78 -4.11 -16.18 13.75
C PRO A 78 -4.98 -15.38 14.73
N ALA A 79 -4.51 -15.17 15.96
CA ALA A 79 -5.19 -14.33 16.96
C ALA A 79 -4.88 -12.84 16.78
N LEU A 80 -3.97 -12.49 15.87
CA LEU A 80 -3.71 -11.09 15.53
C LEU A 80 -4.93 -10.57 14.77
N VAL A 81 -5.78 -9.83 15.48
CA VAL A 81 -6.74 -8.93 14.86
C VAL A 81 -5.89 -7.83 14.22
N VAL A 82 -5.49 -8.10 12.98
CA VAL A 82 -5.06 -7.06 12.06
C VAL A 82 -6.35 -6.33 11.73
N GLU A 83 -6.67 -5.30 12.53
CA GLU A 83 -7.45 -4.20 11.98
C GLU A 83 -6.77 -3.87 10.68
N GLU A 84 -7.54 -3.96 9.61
CA GLU A 84 -7.10 -3.79 8.23
C GLU A 84 -6.75 -2.31 8.04
N VAL A 85 -5.70 -1.86 8.72
CA VAL A 85 -5.02 -0.62 8.42
C VAL A 85 -4.28 -0.95 7.15
N ALA A 86 -5.00 -0.79 6.04
CA ALA A 86 -4.40 -0.57 4.74
C ALA A 86 -3.17 0.31 4.98
N LEU A 87 -2.05 -0.05 4.34
CA LEU A 87 -0.96 0.90 4.08
C LEU A 87 -1.61 2.26 3.81
N PRO A 88 -1.10 3.40 4.35
CA PRO A 88 -1.65 4.68 3.97
C PRO A 88 -1.51 4.75 2.44
N ALA A 89 -2.61 4.43 1.75
CA ALA A 89 -2.86 4.93 0.43
C ALA A 89 -2.63 6.41 0.64
N LEU A 90 -1.63 6.96 -0.06
CA LEU A 90 -1.52 8.41 -0.21
C LEU A 90 -2.94 8.93 -0.29
N PRO A 91 -3.34 9.93 0.51
CA PRO A 91 -4.70 10.44 0.48
C PRO A 91 -5.02 10.63 -1.00
N SER A 92 -5.90 9.78 -1.53
CA SER A 92 -6.25 9.89 -2.94
C SER A 92 -6.78 11.30 -3.03
N PRO A 93 -6.12 12.19 -3.80
CA PRO A 93 -6.54 13.58 -3.83
C PRO A 93 -8.02 13.54 -4.11
N ASP A 94 -8.82 14.13 -3.22
CA ASP A 94 -10.28 14.05 -3.23
C ASP A 94 -10.74 14.41 -4.66
N ILE A 95 -11.00 13.37 -5.49
CA ILE A 95 -11.23 13.60 -6.91
C ILE A 95 -12.59 14.29 -6.97
N PRO A 96 -12.67 15.52 -7.50
CA PRO A 96 -13.93 16.24 -7.58
C PRO A 96 -14.99 15.40 -8.30
N GLU A 97 -16.22 15.39 -7.79
CA GLU A 97 -17.30 14.55 -8.33
C GLU A 97 -17.49 14.76 -9.84
N GLY A 98 -17.46 16.02 -10.30
CA GLY A 98 -17.54 16.34 -11.72
C GLY A 98 -16.38 15.77 -12.55
N LEU A 99 -15.18 15.65 -12.00
CA LEU A 99 -14.04 15.06 -12.72
C LEU A 99 -14.20 13.54 -12.85
N ARG A 100 -14.71 12.88 -11.81
CA ARG A 100 -15.03 11.45 -11.86
C ARG A 100 -16.11 11.17 -12.91
N GLU A 101 -17.19 11.95 -12.89
CA GLU A 101 -18.27 11.86 -13.88
C GLU A 101 -17.75 12.16 -15.30
N ALA A 102 -16.77 13.07 -15.46
CA ALA A 102 -16.15 13.33 -16.76
C ALA A 102 -15.38 12.11 -17.28
N GLY A 103 -14.67 11.40 -16.40
CA GLY A 103 -14.04 10.11 -16.70
C GLY A 103 -15.05 9.10 -17.24
N GLU A 104 -16.17 8.93 -16.55
CA GLU A 104 -17.21 7.96 -16.94
C GLU A 104 -17.93 8.35 -18.24
N ARG A 105 -18.30 9.62 -18.39
CA ARG A 105 -19.07 10.11 -19.53
C ARG A 105 -18.24 10.24 -20.80
N TYR A 106 -16.98 10.62 -20.69
CA TYR A 106 -16.11 10.93 -21.85
C TYR A 106 -14.98 9.93 -22.08
N ALA A 107 -14.87 8.85 -21.29
CA ALA A 107 -13.92 7.76 -21.56
C ALA A 107 -14.03 7.20 -22.98
N ALA A 108 -15.23 7.15 -23.54
CA ALA A 108 -15.47 6.69 -24.90
C ALA A 108 -14.92 7.65 -25.98
N VAL A 109 -14.72 8.93 -25.63
CA VAL A 109 -14.16 9.96 -26.52
C VAL A 109 -12.64 10.03 -26.37
N ASP A 110 -12.16 10.07 -25.13
CA ASP A 110 -10.74 10.02 -24.81
C ASP A 110 -10.53 9.22 -23.51
N PRO A 111 -9.97 7.99 -23.58
CA PRO A 111 -9.82 7.15 -22.39
C PRO A 111 -8.86 7.74 -21.36
N LEU A 112 -7.99 8.69 -21.74
CA LEU A 112 -7.07 9.33 -20.81
C LEU A 112 -7.79 10.14 -19.72
N ILE A 113 -8.99 10.66 -19.97
CA ILE A 113 -9.74 11.37 -18.91
C ILE A 113 -10.21 10.44 -17.78
N ALA A 114 -10.34 9.14 -18.05
CA ALA A 114 -10.63 8.13 -17.04
C ALA A 114 -9.36 7.59 -16.37
N HIS A 115 -8.16 7.95 -16.86
CA HIS A 115 -6.92 7.41 -16.34
C HIS A 115 -6.64 7.95 -14.93
N PRO A 116 -6.37 7.10 -13.92
CA PRO A 116 -6.23 7.52 -12.52
C PRO A 116 -5.15 8.59 -12.30
N LYS A 117 -4.01 8.49 -13.00
CA LYS A 117 -2.93 9.48 -12.92
C LYS A 117 -3.34 10.84 -13.49
N VAL A 118 -4.17 10.83 -14.54
CA VAL A 118 -4.68 12.03 -15.20
C VAL A 118 -5.73 12.70 -14.31
N GLN A 119 -6.65 11.93 -13.74
CA GLN A 119 -7.63 12.46 -12.79
C GLN A 119 -6.97 13.06 -11.55
N ALA A 120 -5.92 12.42 -11.01
CA ALA A 120 -5.17 12.98 -9.89
C ALA A 120 -4.48 14.32 -10.26
N ALA A 121 -3.85 14.38 -11.43
CA ALA A 121 -3.20 15.60 -11.92
C ALA A 121 -4.22 16.73 -12.17
N LEU A 122 -5.36 16.42 -12.79
CA LEU A 122 -6.45 17.37 -13.02
C LEU A 122 -7.07 17.85 -11.70
N ALA A 123 -7.30 16.96 -10.73
CA ALA A 123 -7.82 17.33 -9.41
C ALA A 123 -6.86 18.29 -8.69
N GLN A 124 -5.54 18.05 -8.79
CA GLN A 124 -4.52 18.92 -8.22
C GLN A 124 -4.44 20.27 -8.93
N ALA A 125 -4.45 20.27 -10.26
CA ALA A 125 -4.30 21.48 -11.08
C ALA A 125 -5.58 22.33 -11.10
N GLY A 126 -6.76 21.72 -11.02
CA GLY A 126 -8.05 22.40 -11.03
C GLY A 126 -8.49 22.95 -9.68
N ASN A 127 -7.76 22.70 -8.58
CA ASN A 127 -8.07 23.24 -7.26
C ASN A 127 -7.62 24.72 -7.12
N PHE A 128 -8.30 25.62 -7.83
CA PHE A 128 -8.05 27.06 -7.80
C PHE A 128 -8.78 27.75 -6.65
N TYR A 129 -8.48 27.44 -5.39
CA TYR A 129 -9.08 28.10 -4.21
C TYR A 129 -10.63 28.24 -4.31
N GLY A 130 -11.32 27.17 -4.72
CA GLY A 130 -12.78 27.14 -4.87
C GLY A 130 -13.36 27.67 -6.20
N ARG A 131 -12.52 27.98 -7.20
CA ARG A 131 -12.95 28.40 -8.56
C ARG A 131 -12.63 27.41 -9.67
N GLY A 132 -12.38 26.15 -9.31
CA GLY A 132 -12.13 25.07 -10.26
C GLY A 132 -13.33 24.72 -11.13
N PRO A 133 -13.12 23.93 -12.20
CA PRO A 133 -14.22 23.24 -12.87
C PRO A 133 -15.01 22.44 -11.83
N GLN A 134 -16.34 22.51 -11.89
CA GLN A 134 -17.20 21.80 -10.91
C GLN A 134 -17.97 20.66 -11.57
N THR A 135 -18.32 20.83 -12.84
CA THR A 135 -19.18 19.88 -13.58
C THR A 135 -18.38 19.04 -14.58
N ALA A 136 -18.90 17.87 -14.94
CA ALA A 136 -18.26 16.98 -15.91
C ALA A 136 -17.91 17.64 -17.27
N PRO A 137 -18.78 18.46 -17.88
CA PRO A 137 -18.44 19.16 -19.12
C PRO A 137 -17.31 20.18 -18.95
N GLU A 138 -17.22 20.86 -17.80
CA GLU A 138 -16.13 21.82 -17.52
C GLU A 138 -14.80 21.11 -17.31
N TRP A 139 -14.82 19.99 -16.59
CA TRP A 139 -13.65 19.13 -16.41
C TRP A 139 -13.16 18.55 -17.73
N PHE A 140 -14.06 18.11 -18.62
CA PHE A 140 -13.68 17.65 -19.95
C PHE A 140 -13.05 18.77 -20.79
N ARG A 141 -13.63 19.98 -20.78
CA ARG A 141 -13.03 21.14 -21.46
C ARG A 141 -11.64 21.48 -20.91
N TYR A 142 -11.50 21.49 -19.59
CA TYR A 142 -10.22 21.75 -18.94
C TYR A 142 -9.21 20.68 -19.32
N PHE A 143 -9.57 19.39 -19.22
CA PHE A 143 -8.75 18.27 -19.68
C PHE A 143 -8.31 18.46 -21.12
N THR A 144 -9.22 18.75 -22.06
CA THR A 144 -8.82 18.96 -23.47
C THR A 144 -7.85 20.12 -23.67
N SER A 145 -7.91 21.18 -22.84
CA SER A 145 -6.98 22.31 -22.91
C SER A 145 -5.59 22.00 -22.36
N VAL A 146 -5.50 21.09 -21.38
CA VAL A 146 -4.23 20.72 -20.75
C VAL A 146 -3.67 19.41 -21.26
N ARG A 147 -4.42 18.61 -22.02
CA ARG A 147 -4.03 17.23 -22.40
C ARG A 147 -2.69 17.17 -23.12
N GLU A 148 -2.36 18.17 -23.93
CA GLU A 148 -1.09 18.25 -24.67
C GLU A 148 0.13 18.43 -23.74
N TRP A 149 -0.12 18.84 -22.49
CA TRP A 149 0.88 19.05 -21.44
C TRP A 149 0.86 17.95 -20.38
N ILE A 150 -0.07 16.98 -20.47
CA ILE A 150 -0.15 15.87 -19.52
C ILE A 150 0.73 14.72 -20.03
N GLU A 151 1.92 14.58 -19.45
CA GLU A 151 2.79 13.43 -19.68
C GLU A 151 2.30 12.20 -18.90
N VAL A 152 1.61 11.31 -19.62
CA VAL A 152 1.31 9.96 -19.16
C VAL A 152 2.17 9.02 -19.98
N ASP A 153 3.15 8.36 -19.35
CA ASP A 153 3.81 7.21 -19.97
C ASP A 153 2.76 6.16 -20.37
N PRO A 154 2.87 5.57 -21.58
CA PRO A 154 1.90 4.65 -22.14
C PRO A 154 1.73 3.35 -21.34
#